data_AF-A0A2G9ZB96-F1
#
_entry.id   AF-A0A2G9ZB96-F1
#
_cell.length_a   1.000
_cell.length_b   1.000
_cell.length_c   1.000
_cell.angle_alpha   90.00
_cell.angle_beta   90.00
_cell.angle_gamma   90.00
#
_symmetry.space_group_name_H-M   'P 1'
#
loop_
_entity.id
_entity.type
_entity.pdbx_description
1 polymer ?
#
loop_
_entity_poly.entity_id
_entity_poly.type
_entity_poly.pdbx_seq_one_letter_code
_entity_poly.pdbx_strand_id
1 'polypeptide(L)' 'MNDRRVSEKDIVTLCGVQGCCPTIDFTDSQNVILKDDFGGRVQLTRNEWEELKTKFSQKK' A
#
# COMPACT_ATOMS: atom_id res chain seq x y z
N MET A 1 -20.19 11.48 3.67
CA MET A 1 -19.15 10.48 3.33
C MET A 1 -18.16 10.46 4.48
N ASN A 2 -18.06 9.34 5.19
CA ASN A 2 -17.17 9.22 6.35
C ASN A 2 -15.71 9.22 5.88
N ASP A 3 -14.98 10.27 6.25
CA ASP A 3 -13.52 10.37 6.22
C ASP A 3 -12.96 9.35 7.23
N ARG A 4 -12.94 8.07 6.86
CA ARG A 4 -12.12 7.08 7.57
C ARG A 4 -10.68 7.41 7.25
N ARG A 5 -10.06 8.24 8.10
CA ARG A 5 -8.61 8.32 8.18
C ARG A 5 -8.12 6.94 8.58
N VAL A 6 -7.74 6.13 7.59
CA VAL A 6 -7.08 4.85 7.81
C VAL A 6 -5.83 5.18 8.62
N SER A 7 -5.82 4.78 9.89
CA SER A 7 -4.60 4.86 10.69
C SER A 7 -3.57 3.99 9.97
N GLU A 8 -2.35 4.47 9.74
CA GLU A 8 -1.27 3.71 9.07
C GLU A 8 -0.74 2.55 9.95
N LYS A 9 -1.66 1.73 10.46
CA LYS A 9 -1.48 0.53 11.27
C LYS A 9 -2.52 -0.53 10.89
N ASP A 10 -2.91 -0.54 9.61
CA ASP A 10 -3.93 -1.43 9.08
C ASP A 10 -3.43 -2.08 7.78
N ILE A 11 -4.12 -3.16 7.41
CA ILE A 11 -3.93 -3.85 6.15
C ILE A 11 -4.98 -3.34 5.17
N VAL A 12 -4.54 -2.86 4.01
CA VAL A 12 -5.40 -2.33 2.95
C VAL A 12 -5.41 -3.30 1.78
N THR A 13 -6.58 -3.84 1.45
CA THR A 13 -6.78 -4.65 0.24
C THR A 13 -7.24 -3.76 -0.91
N LEU A 14 -6.53 -3.79 -2.02
CA LEU A 14 -6.80 -3.02 -3.23
C LEU A 14 -7.56 -3.87 -4.26
N CYS A 15 -8.80 -4.25 -3.94
CA CYS A 15 -9.65 -4.92 -4.90
C CYS A 15 -10.20 -3.92 -5.93
N GLY A 16 -9.83 -4.08 -7.20
CA GLY A 16 -10.44 -3.39 -8.33
C GLY A 16 -11.69 -4.11 -8.85
N VAL A 17 -12.14 -3.75 -10.06
CA VAL A 17 -13.28 -4.42 -10.74
C VAL A 17 -12.92 -5.78 -11.35
N GLN A 18 -11.62 -6.10 -11.50
CA GLN A 18 -11.16 -7.33 -12.13
C GLN A 18 -10.18 -8.09 -11.22
N GLY A 19 -10.68 -9.17 -10.63
CA GLY A 19 -9.98 -10.42 -10.26
C GLY A 19 -8.83 -10.38 -9.23
N CYS A 20 -7.94 -9.40 -9.32
CA CYS A 20 -6.79 -9.26 -8.43
C CYS A 20 -7.11 -8.29 -7.29
N CYS A 21 -6.70 -8.67 -6.08
CA CYS A 21 -6.90 -7.98 -4.82
C CYS A 21 -5.56 -7.88 -4.07
N PRO A 22 -4.55 -7.19 -4.65
CA PRO A 22 -3.28 -7.03 -3.97
C PRO A 22 -3.48 -6.33 -2.62
N THR A 23 -2.61 -6.64 -1.67
CA THR A 23 -2.71 -6.15 -0.29
C THR A 23 -1.50 -5.32 0.07
N ILE A 24 -1.72 -4.20 0.76
CA ILE A 24 -0.68 -3.37 1.35
C ILE A 24 -0.79 -3.47 2.87
N ASP A 25 0.31 -3.82 3.54
CA ASP A 25 0.38 -4.00 4.98
C ASP A 25 1.19 -2.85 5.61
N PHE A 26 0.55 -2.05 6.46
CA PHE A 26 1.13 -0.93 7.21
C PHE A 26 1.27 -1.24 8.71
N THR A 27 1.12 -2.49 9.13
CA THR A 27 1.16 -2.84 10.58
C THR A 27 2.53 -2.59 11.21
N ASP A 28 3.61 -2.63 10.41
CA ASP A 28 4.94 -2.21 10.82
C ASP A 28 5.13 -0.70 10.59
N SER A 29 5.60 0.00 11.63
CA SER A 29 5.90 1.44 11.54
C SER A 29 7.06 1.77 10.59
N GLN A 30 8.01 0.84 10.41
CA GLN A 30 9.26 1.05 9.66
C GLN A 30 9.21 0.48 8.25
N ASN A 31 8.29 -0.45 7.97
CA ASN A 31 8.20 -1.17 6.72
C ASN A 31 6.78 -1.17 6.17
N VAL A 32 6.67 -1.16 4.84
CA VAL A 32 5.41 -1.34 4.11
C VAL A 32 5.58 -2.57 3.23
N ILE A 33 4.64 -3.51 3.30
CA ILE A 33 4.69 -4.74 2.50
C ILE A 33 3.57 -4.73 1.48
N LEU A 34 3.91 -4.88 0.21
CA LEU A 34 2.97 -5.09 -0.89
C LEU A 34 2.97 -6.57 -1.26
N LYS A 35 1.79 -7.18 -1.31
CA LYS A 35 1.57 -8.58 -1.70
C LYS A 35 0.61 -8.64 -2.87
N ASP A 36 0.93 -9.44 -3.88
CA ASP A 36 -0.03 -9.79 -4.93
C ASP A 36 -0.76 -11.10 -4.59
N ASP A 37 -1.77 -11.43 -5.40
CA ASP A 37 -2.60 -12.63 -5.21
C ASP A 37 -1.89 -13.94 -5.63
N PHE A 38 -0.74 -13.84 -6.29
CA PHE A 38 0.02 -14.97 -6.84
C PHE A 38 1.25 -15.31 -5.97
N GLY A 39 1.39 -14.67 -4.82
CA GLY A 39 2.48 -14.91 -3.86
C GLY A 39 3.71 -14.03 -4.05
N GLY A 40 3.68 -13.08 -4.99
CA GLY A 40 4.69 -12.04 -5.12
C GLY A 40 4.63 -11.07 -3.94
N ARG A 41 5.80 -10.65 -3.47
CA ARG A 41 5.94 -9.77 -2.30
C ARG A 41 7.08 -8.78 -2.51
N VAL A 42 6.82 -7.52 -2.20
CA VAL A 42 7.82 -6.46 -2.11
C VAL A 42 7.73 -5.84 -0.72
N GLN A 43 8.87 -5.60 -0.09
CA GLN A 43 8.94 -4.86 1.17
C GLN A 43 9.74 -3.59 0.93
N LEU A 44 9.19 -2.47 1.37
CA LEU A 44 9.81 -1.16 1.31
C LEU A 44 10.00 -0.65 2.73
N THR A 45 11.10 0.04 2.98
CA THR A 45 11.21 0.91 4.15
C THR A 45 10.23 2.06 4.03
N ARG A 46 9.90 2.69 5.16
CA ARG A 46 9.02 3.87 5.17
C ARG A 46 9.56 5.00 4.28
N ASN A 47 10.88 5.18 4.21
CA ASN A 47 11.51 6.19 3.36
C ASN A 47 11.33 5.89 1.86
N GLU A 48 11.54 4.64 1.44
CA GLU A 48 11.32 4.22 0.05
C GLU A 48 9.84 4.35 -0.34
N TRP A 49 8.92 4.08 0.59
CA TRP A 49 7.49 4.31 0.38
C TRP A 49 7.15 5.78 0.14
N GLU A 50 7.71 6.71 0.93
CA GLU A 50 7.53 8.15 0.71
C GLU A 50 8.13 8.61 -0.62
N GLU A 51 9.30 8.10 -1.00
CA GLU A 51 9.92 8.39 -2.29
C GLU A 51 9.03 7.89 -3.44
N LEU A 52 8.50 6.67 -3.35
CA LEU A 52 7.59 6.10 -4.32
C LEU A 52 6.33 6.94 -4.46
N LYS A 53 5.68 7.31 -3.34
CA LYS A 53 4.52 8.22 -3.37
C LYS A 53 4.88 9.55 -4.03
N THR A 54 6.05 10.12 -3.74
CA THR A 54 6.48 11.39 -4.35
C THR A 54 6.66 11.26 -5.86
N LYS A 55 7.27 10.18 -6.35
CA LYS A 55 7.46 9.92 -7.78
C LYS A 55 6.15 9.74 -8.53
N PHE A 56 5.17 9.06 -7.95
CA PHE A 56 3.91 8.72 -8.62
C PHE A 56 2.73 9.63 -8.27
N SER A 57 2.85 10.52 -7.27
CA SER A 57 1.85 11.56 -6.98
C SER A 57 1.98 12.76 -7.92
N GLN A 58 3.08 12.86 -8.68
CA GLN A 58 3.22 13.83 -9.75
C GLN A 58 2.48 13.35 -11.01
N LYS A 59 1.14 13.39 -10.97
CA LYS A 59 0.36 13.43 -12.21
C LYS A 59 0.45 14.85 -12.78
N LYS A 60 1.05 14.99 -13.96
CA LYS A 60 0.60 15.95 -14.96
C LYS A 60 -0.50 15.29 -15.78
#